data_AF-A0AAD5YKB5-F1
#
_entry.id   AF-A0AAD5YKB5-F1
#
_cell.length_a   1.000
_cell.length_b   1.000
_cell.length_c   1.000
_cell.angle_alpha   90.00
_cell.angle_beta   90.00
_cell.angle_gamma   90.00
#
_symmetry.space_group_name_H-M   'P 1'
#
loop_
_entity.id
_entity.type
_entity.pdbx_description
1 polymer ?
#
loop_
_entity_poly.entity_id
_entity_poly.type
_entity_poly.pdbx_seq_one_letter_code
_entity_poly.pdbx_strand_id
1 'polypeptide(L)'
;MNDTVHYAAQVLEQAGVTADSFFWLLLTDVRLQATALGQGLVGSSHSILNTLILTPSTKNSTRSYMMDFVTAELKQQVETLTKAKASYHFNASKASVDKIEKCDIARLSEGMEAAAPDVWNLLGSLLQPDPDVQQRRERARAKQDSDSELTSVDDVEMDDGEKSDESLDNNNDDLDENEDEENSVGAEM
;
A
#
# COMPACT_ATOMS: atom_id res chain seq x y z
N MET A 1 16.09 15.40 36.87
CA MET A 1 14.86 15.07 36.12
C MET A 1 14.60 13.57 36.13
N ASN A 2 15.60 12.72 35.85
CA ASN A 2 15.47 11.26 35.96
C ASN A 2 15.06 10.79 37.36
N ASP A 3 15.62 11.37 38.43
CA ASP A 3 15.28 10.96 39.82
C ASP A 3 13.80 11.21 40.17
N THR A 4 13.22 12.29 39.63
CA THR A 4 11.81 12.62 39.83
C THR A 4 10.89 11.65 39.08
N VAL A 5 11.29 11.21 37.88
CA VAL A 5 10.56 10.22 37.09
C VAL A 5 10.64 8.84 37.75
N HIS A 6 11.80 8.45 38.26
CA HIS A 6 11.96 7.21 39.01
C HIS A 6 11.13 7.20 40.30
N TYR A 7 11.11 8.32 41.03
CA TYR A 7 10.26 8.46 42.21
C TYR A 7 8.77 8.34 41.87
N ALA A 8 8.31 9.02 40.81
CA ALA A 8 6.92 8.93 40.35
C ALA A 8 6.54 7.49 39.94
N ALA A 9 7.43 6.79 39.23
CA ALA A 9 7.22 5.39 38.85
C ALA A 9 7.10 4.48 40.08
N GLN A 10 7.95 4.68 41.09
CA GLN A 10 7.90 3.92 42.33
C GLN A 10 6.61 4.18 43.13
N VAL A 11 6.10 5.41 43.14
CA VAL A 11 4.82 5.74 43.78
C VAL A 11 3.64 5.07 43.05
N LEU A 12 3.66 5.05 41.71
CA LEU A 12 2.64 4.36 40.92
C LEU A 12 2.66 2.85 41.17
N GLU A 13 3.84 2.25 41.27
CA GLU A 13 4.01 0.84 41.59
C GLU A 13 3.48 0.51 43.00
N GLN A 14 3.77 1.34 44.00
CA GLN A 14 3.23 1.18 45.36
C GLN A 14 1.72 1.33 45.43
N ALA A 15 1.13 2.14 44.53
CA ALA A 15 -0.32 2.29 44.39
C ALA A 15 -0.98 1.13 43.63
N GLY A 16 -0.21 0.14 43.13
CA GLY A 16 -0.71 -0.97 42.34
C GLY A 16 -1.18 -0.58 40.94
N VAL A 17 -0.76 0.58 40.45
CA VAL A 17 -1.15 1.10 39.14
C VAL A 17 -0.23 0.50 38.07
N THR A 18 -0.81 -0.31 37.19
CA THR A 18 -0.11 -0.83 36.02
C THR A 18 -0.02 0.21 34.90
N ALA A 19 0.89 0.01 33.95
CA ALA A 19 1.02 0.93 32.81
C ALA A 19 -0.29 1.02 32.00
N ASP A 20 -0.96 -0.11 31.75
CA ASP A 20 -2.23 -0.17 31.01
C ASP A 20 -3.35 0.58 31.74
N SER A 21 -3.50 0.36 33.05
CA SER A 21 -4.53 1.05 33.85
C SER A 21 -4.25 2.55 33.96
N PHE A 22 -2.98 2.94 34.05
CA PHE A 22 -2.60 4.35 33.99
C PHE A 22 -2.95 4.99 32.65
N PHE A 23 -2.59 4.37 31.52
CA PHE A 23 -2.94 4.88 30.19
C PHE A 23 -4.46 4.95 29.99
N TRP A 24 -5.19 3.94 30.44
CA TRP A 24 -6.65 3.93 30.36
C TRP A 24 -7.26 5.05 31.20
N LEU A 25 -6.81 5.26 32.44
CA LEU A 25 -7.28 6.35 33.30
C LEU A 25 -6.94 7.73 32.71
N LEU A 26 -5.74 7.89 32.15
CA LEU A 26 -5.32 9.13 31.51
C LEU A 26 -6.19 9.48 30.29
N LEU A 27 -6.68 8.45 29.57
CA LEU A 27 -7.55 8.58 28.41
C LEU A 27 -9.04 8.69 28.73
N THR A 28 -9.50 8.29 29.92
CA THR A 28 -10.93 8.21 30.26
C THR A 28 -11.37 9.16 31.36
N ASP A 29 -10.49 9.49 32.32
CA ASP A 29 -10.81 10.39 33.42
C ASP A 29 -10.67 11.86 32.95
N VAL A 30 -11.80 12.58 32.93
CA VAL A 30 -11.90 14.00 32.56
C VAL A 30 -10.94 14.88 33.37
N ARG A 31 -10.69 14.54 34.64
CA ARG A 31 -9.80 15.32 35.52
C ARG A 31 -8.34 15.14 35.12
N LEU A 32 -7.97 13.93 34.69
CA LEU A 32 -6.61 13.63 34.21
C LEU A 32 -6.39 14.16 32.80
N GLN A 33 -7.41 14.11 31.94
CA GLN A 33 -7.37 14.75 30.62
C GLN A 33 -7.14 16.27 30.70
N ALA A 34 -7.66 16.93 31.73
CA ALA A 34 -7.47 18.37 31.96
C ALA A 34 -6.05 18.74 32.40
N THR A 35 -5.21 17.76 32.78
CA THR A 35 -3.81 18.01 33.14
C THR A 35 -2.94 18.19 31.89
N ALA A 36 -1.78 18.83 32.07
CA ALA A 36 -0.79 18.98 31.00
C ALA A 36 -0.35 17.63 30.40
N LEU A 37 -0.33 16.56 31.21
CA LEU A 37 0.00 15.21 30.76
C LEU A 37 -1.11 14.61 29.87
N GLY A 38 -2.37 14.78 30.26
CA GLY A 38 -3.52 14.32 29.48
C GLY A 38 -3.66 15.04 28.14
N GLN A 39 -3.52 16.36 28.13
CA GLN A 39 -3.52 17.16 26.89
C GLN A 39 -2.33 16.82 25.99
N GLY A 40 -1.15 16.64 26.59
CA GLY A 40 0.07 16.26 25.87
C GLY A 40 -0.01 14.87 25.25
N LEU A 41 -0.77 13.93 25.86
CA LEU A 41 -0.87 12.56 25.38
C LEU A 41 -1.50 12.47 23.99
N VAL A 42 -2.62 13.17 23.76
CA VAL A 42 -3.31 13.16 22.47
C VAL A 42 -2.41 13.74 21.38
N GLY A 43 -1.76 14.88 21.66
CA GLY A 43 -0.82 15.52 20.74
C GLY A 43 0.48 14.73 20.52
N SER A 44 0.88 13.90 21.48
CA SER A 44 2.12 13.10 21.40
C SER A 44 1.88 11.65 20.99
N SER A 45 0.64 11.26 20.68
CA SER A 45 0.25 9.88 20.35
C SER A 45 1.14 9.27 19.27
N HIS A 46 1.39 9.99 18.19
CA HIS A 46 2.30 9.56 17.13
C HIS A 46 3.74 9.36 17.62
N SER A 47 4.25 10.27 18.47
CA SER A 47 5.59 10.14 19.04
C SER A 47 5.70 8.93 19.95
N ILE A 48 4.67 8.66 20.77
CA ILE A 48 4.63 7.51 21.68
C ILE A 48 4.64 6.21 20.88
N LEU A 49 3.77 6.10 19.87
CA LEU A 49 3.74 4.93 18.98
C LEU A 49 5.07 4.74 18.26
N ASN A 50 5.67 5.82 17.76
CA ASN A 50 6.99 5.75 17.13
C ASN A 50 8.08 5.29 18.11
N THR A 51 8.08 5.79 19.35
CA THR A 51 9.00 5.33 20.40
C THR A 51 8.80 3.84 20.68
N LEU A 52 7.56 3.34 20.75
CA LEU A 52 7.29 1.91 20.95
C LEU A 52 7.77 1.04 19.78
N ILE A 53 7.71 1.54 18.54
CA ILE A 53 8.22 0.84 17.36
C ILE A 53 9.76 0.83 17.33
N LEU A 54 10.40 1.94 17.72
CA LEU A 54 11.86 2.08 17.68
C LEU A 54 12.56 1.37 18.86
N THR A 55 11.86 1.17 19.98
CA THR A 55 12.42 0.55 21.17
C THR A 55 12.50 -0.98 21.00
N PRO A 56 13.70 -1.61 21.10
CA PRO A 56 13.86 -3.04 20.82
C PRO A 56 12.97 -3.97 21.65
N SER A 57 12.71 -3.63 22.92
CA SER A 57 11.89 -4.45 23.83
C SER A 57 10.42 -4.48 23.46
N THR A 58 9.89 -3.42 22.82
CA THR A 58 8.48 -3.31 22.44
C THR A 58 8.24 -3.45 20.95
N LYS A 59 9.29 -3.34 20.12
CA LYS A 59 9.21 -3.31 18.66
C LYS A 59 8.39 -4.45 18.07
N ASN A 60 8.71 -5.70 18.42
CA ASN A 60 8.07 -6.87 17.81
C ASN A 60 6.59 -6.98 18.21
N SER A 61 6.30 -6.76 19.50
CA SER A 61 4.92 -6.81 20.01
C SER A 61 4.07 -5.68 19.42
N THR A 62 4.62 -4.45 19.38
CA THR A 62 3.95 -3.27 18.81
C THR A 62 3.68 -3.48 17.32
N ARG A 63 4.67 -3.97 16.57
CA ARG A 63 4.53 -4.25 15.13
C ARG A 63 3.46 -5.30 14.87
N SER A 64 3.47 -6.42 15.60
CA SER A 64 2.48 -7.48 15.45
C SER A 64 1.08 -6.93 15.69
N TYR A 65 0.87 -6.25 16.82
CA TYR A 65 -0.44 -5.68 17.17
C TYR A 65 -0.93 -4.66 16.14
N MET A 66 -0.04 -3.77 15.66
CA MET A 66 -0.38 -2.82 14.59
C MET A 66 -0.80 -3.53 13.30
N MET A 67 -0.10 -4.59 12.93
CA MET A 67 -0.42 -5.35 11.72
C MET A 67 -1.75 -6.08 11.86
N ASP A 68 -2.03 -6.66 13.03
CA ASP A 68 -3.31 -7.31 13.31
C ASP A 68 -4.46 -6.30 13.26
N PHE A 69 -4.26 -5.11 13.84
CA PHE A 69 -5.23 -4.02 13.83
C PHE A 69 -5.52 -3.52 12.41
N VAL A 70 -4.47 -3.21 11.63
CA VAL A 70 -4.63 -2.76 10.23
C VAL A 70 -5.28 -3.84 9.39
N THR A 71 -4.92 -5.10 9.58
CA THR A 71 -5.52 -6.23 8.86
C THR A 71 -7.00 -6.37 9.18
N ALA A 72 -7.40 -6.21 10.45
CA ALA A 72 -8.79 -6.26 10.85
C ALA A 72 -9.62 -5.13 10.22
N GLU A 73 -9.10 -3.89 10.21
CA GLU A 73 -9.77 -2.74 9.58
C GLU A 73 -9.90 -2.89 8.07
N LEU A 74 -8.82 -3.28 7.38
CA LEU A 74 -8.85 -3.51 5.93
C LEU A 74 -9.84 -4.64 5.59
N LYS A 75 -9.87 -5.72 6.39
CA LYS A 75 -10.83 -6.80 6.22
C LYS A 75 -12.27 -6.30 6.36
N GLN A 76 -12.56 -5.48 7.36
CA GLN A 76 -13.89 -4.90 7.55
C GLN A 76 -14.31 -4.02 6.37
N GLN A 77 -13.38 -3.23 5.82
CA GLN A 77 -13.65 -2.40 4.65
C GLN A 77 -13.89 -3.25 3.39
N VAL A 78 -13.08 -4.29 3.16
CA VAL A 78 -13.29 -5.25 2.07
C VAL A 78 -14.64 -5.94 2.21
N GLU A 79 -15.00 -6.40 3.41
CA GLU A 79 -16.32 -6.98 3.67
C GLU A 79 -17.44 -5.96 3.38
N THR A 80 -17.24 -4.69 3.72
CA THR A 80 -18.20 -3.63 3.43
C THR A 80 -18.36 -3.43 1.92
N LEU A 81 -17.27 -3.44 1.15
CA LEU A 81 -17.32 -3.39 -0.32
C LEU A 81 -18.08 -4.57 -0.90
N THR A 82 -17.88 -5.77 -0.35
CA THR A 82 -18.60 -6.97 -0.81
C THR A 82 -20.08 -6.93 -0.42
N LYS A 83 -20.44 -6.43 0.76
CA LYS A 83 -21.84 -6.35 1.22
C LYS A 83 -22.60 -5.15 0.62
N ALA A 84 -21.89 -4.11 0.18
CA ALA A 84 -22.49 -2.91 -0.36
C ALA A 84 -23.34 -3.24 -1.59
N LYS A 85 -24.56 -2.69 -1.59
CA LYS A 85 -25.61 -2.83 -2.61
C LYS A 85 -25.25 -2.24 -3.99
N ALA A 86 -23.98 -1.96 -4.23
CA ALA A 86 -23.46 -1.27 -5.39
C ALA A 86 -23.01 -2.23 -6.51
N SER A 87 -23.41 -3.49 -6.45
CA SER A 87 -23.14 -4.46 -7.54
C SER A 87 -21.63 -4.72 -7.75
N TYR A 88 -20.79 -4.49 -6.73
CA TYR A 88 -19.36 -4.79 -6.75
C TYR A 88 -19.05 -6.31 -6.83
N HIS A 89 -20.07 -7.15 -6.71
CA HIS A 89 -19.98 -8.57 -7.06
C HIS A 89 -19.94 -8.76 -8.58
N PHE A 90 -18.76 -8.55 -9.17
CA PHE A 90 -18.51 -9.03 -10.51
C PHE A 90 -18.30 -10.55 -10.46
N ASN A 91 -19.40 -11.30 -10.49
CA ASN A 91 -19.29 -12.72 -10.77
C ASN A 91 -19.09 -12.88 -12.28
N ALA A 92 -17.85 -13.08 -12.72
CA ALA A 92 -17.49 -13.21 -14.13
C ALA A 92 -18.34 -14.28 -14.86
N SER A 93 -18.75 -15.33 -14.16
CA SER A 93 -19.62 -16.39 -14.72
C SER A 93 -21.09 -15.99 -14.93
N LYS A 94 -21.54 -14.89 -14.30
CA LYS A 94 -22.93 -14.39 -14.35
C LYS A 94 -23.03 -12.94 -14.84
N ALA A 95 -21.92 -12.34 -15.25
CA ALA A 95 -21.89 -11.00 -15.80
C ALA A 95 -22.44 -11.05 -17.23
N SER A 96 -23.57 -10.38 -17.48
CA SER A 96 -24.05 -10.17 -18.84
C SER A 96 -23.19 -9.11 -19.54
N VAL A 97 -23.09 -9.17 -20.87
CA VAL A 97 -22.39 -8.17 -21.68
C VAL A 97 -22.87 -6.75 -21.32
N ASP A 98 -24.18 -6.53 -21.19
CA ASP A 98 -24.77 -5.27 -20.74
C ASP A 98 -24.25 -4.77 -19.38
N LYS A 99 -23.88 -5.66 -18.46
CA LYS A 99 -23.34 -5.27 -17.14
C LYS A 99 -21.87 -4.87 -17.23
N ILE A 100 -21.14 -5.45 -18.17
CA ILE A 100 -19.76 -5.09 -18.46
C ILE A 100 -19.72 -3.72 -19.15
N GLU A 101 -20.57 -3.50 -20.15
CA GLU A 101 -20.67 -2.21 -20.85
C GLU A 101 -21.16 -1.07 -19.94
N LYS A 102 -22.01 -1.37 -18.96
CA LYS A 102 -22.50 -0.40 -17.96
C LYS A 102 -21.60 -0.29 -16.74
N CYS A 103 -20.50 -1.05 -16.69
CA CYS A 103 -19.54 -0.97 -15.59
C CYS A 103 -18.73 0.31 -15.75
N ASP A 104 -19.23 1.37 -15.13
CA ASP A 104 -18.55 2.66 -15.09
C ASP A 104 -17.44 2.61 -14.03
N ILE A 105 -16.19 2.58 -14.50
CA ILE A 105 -15.00 2.58 -13.65
C ILE A 105 -14.97 3.81 -12.74
N ALA A 106 -15.44 4.97 -13.20
CA ALA A 106 -15.46 6.19 -12.40
C ALA A 106 -16.42 6.03 -11.20
N ARG A 107 -17.60 5.46 -11.45
CA ARG A 107 -18.57 5.13 -10.40
C ARG A 107 -18.06 4.03 -9.46
N LEU A 108 -17.28 3.09 -9.98
CA LEU A 108 -16.64 2.04 -9.20
C LEU A 108 -15.63 2.64 -8.21
N SER A 109 -14.76 3.53 -8.68
CA SER A 109 -13.77 4.22 -7.85
C SER A 109 -14.41 5.11 -6.79
N GLU A 110 -15.43 5.90 -7.14
CA GLU A 110 -16.11 6.79 -6.18
C GLU A 110 -16.74 6.00 -5.02
N GLY A 111 -17.42 4.89 -5.32
CA GLY A 111 -18.04 4.10 -4.26
C GLY A 111 -17.05 3.22 -3.50
N MET A 112 -15.89 2.88 -4.07
CA MET A 112 -14.81 2.23 -3.34
C MET A 112 -14.14 3.21 -2.38
N GLU A 113 -13.83 4.42 -2.81
CA GLU A 113 -13.28 5.49 -1.97
C GLU A 113 -14.23 5.85 -0.82
N ALA A 114 -15.53 5.94 -1.09
CA ALA A 114 -16.53 6.25 -0.07
C ALA A 114 -16.76 5.11 0.95
N ALA A 115 -16.73 3.85 0.51
CA ALA A 115 -17.05 2.71 1.38
C ALA A 115 -15.82 2.05 2.04
N ALA A 116 -14.63 2.23 1.45
CA ALA A 116 -13.39 1.62 1.89
C ALA A 116 -12.17 2.53 1.57
N PRO A 117 -12.07 3.68 2.24
CA PRO A 117 -11.05 4.69 1.95
C PRO A 117 -9.63 4.17 2.18
N ASP A 118 -9.39 3.33 3.19
CA ASP A 118 -8.04 2.83 3.48
C ASP A 118 -7.60 1.77 2.48
N VAL A 119 -8.54 0.93 2.01
CA VAL A 119 -8.29 -0.02 0.92
C VAL A 119 -8.02 0.72 -0.39
N TRP A 120 -8.76 1.80 -0.66
CA TRP A 120 -8.54 2.65 -1.82
C TRP A 120 -7.15 3.30 -1.80
N ASN A 121 -6.76 3.88 -0.66
CA ASN A 121 -5.43 4.46 -0.47
C ASN A 121 -4.33 3.41 -0.64
N LEU A 122 -4.50 2.22 -0.07
CA LEU A 122 -3.58 1.10 -0.23
C LEU A 122 -3.44 0.70 -1.71
N LEU A 123 -4.56 0.55 -2.42
CA LEU A 123 -4.56 0.25 -3.85
C LEU A 123 -3.82 1.33 -4.64
N GLY A 124 -4.05 2.61 -4.32
CA GLY A 124 -3.31 3.73 -4.90
C GLY A 124 -1.80 3.61 -4.69
N SER A 125 -1.36 3.28 -3.46
CA SER A 125 0.06 3.06 -3.17
C SER A 125 0.65 1.85 -3.90
N LEU A 126 -0.12 0.77 -4.09
CA LEU A 126 0.34 -0.43 -4.81
C LEU A 126 0.38 -0.23 -6.34
N LEU A 127 -0.47 0.65 -6.87
CA LEU A 127 -0.53 0.98 -8.30
C LEU A 127 0.36 2.15 -8.70
N GLN A 128 1.04 2.80 -7.74
CA GLN A 128 2.05 3.80 -8.05
C GLN A 128 3.13 3.16 -8.93
N PRO A 129 3.43 3.73 -10.11
CA PRO A 129 4.47 3.18 -10.96
C PRO A 129 5.80 3.26 -10.22
N ASP A 130 6.61 2.21 -10.40
CA ASP A 130 8.01 2.26 -9.99
C ASP A 130 8.64 3.52 -10.62
N PRO A 131 9.31 4.38 -9.83
CA PRO A 131 9.94 5.60 -10.34
C PRO A 131 10.84 5.34 -11.55
N ASP A 132 11.50 4.17 -11.61
CA ASP A 132 12.35 3.80 -12.73
C ASP A 132 11.53 3.47 -13.99
N VAL A 133 10.38 2.82 -13.83
CA VAL A 133 9.45 2.52 -14.93
C VAL A 133 8.79 3.80 -15.44
N GLN A 134 8.46 4.73 -14.54
CA GLN A 134 7.92 6.04 -14.92
C GLN A 134 8.94 6.86 -15.71
N GLN A 135 10.21 6.90 -15.26
CA GLN A 135 11.27 7.59 -15.98
C GLN A 135 11.53 6.99 -17.37
N ARG A 136 11.48 5.66 -17.51
CA ARG A 136 11.58 4.99 -18.82
C ARG A 136 10.44 5.35 -19.75
N ARG A 137 9.20 5.40 -19.25
CA ARG A 137 8.01 5.79 -20.02
C ARG A 137 8.07 7.25 -20.47
N GLU A 138 8.53 8.15 -19.62
CA GLU A 138 8.71 9.57 -19.97
C GLU A 138 9.78 9.75 -21.05
N ARG A 139 10.90 9.03 -20.96
CA ARG A 139 11.94 9.03 -22.01
C ARG A 139 11.45 8.45 -23.32
N ALA A 140 10.61 7.41 -23.30
CA ALA A 140 10.02 6.81 -24.50
C ALA A 140 9.05 7.78 -25.19
N ARG A 141 8.22 8.50 -24.41
CA ARG A 141 7.32 9.54 -24.94
C ARG A 141 8.07 10.73 -25.51
N ALA A 142 9.11 11.21 -24.82
CA ALA A 142 9.95 12.29 -25.31
C ALA A 142 10.66 11.95 -26.63
N LYS A 143 10.98 10.67 -26.88
CA LYS A 143 11.51 10.20 -28.16
C LYS A 143 10.47 10.14 -29.27
N GLN A 144 9.22 9.76 -28.97
CA GLN A 144 8.14 9.79 -29.94
C GLN A 144 7.76 11.21 -30.35
N ASP A 145 7.77 12.16 -29.41
CA ASP A 145 7.48 13.56 -29.70
C ASP A 145 8.60 14.20 -30.55
N SER A 146 9.88 13.81 -30.36
CA SER A 146 10.99 14.29 -31.19
C SER A 146 11.02 13.73 -32.61
N ASP A 147 10.52 12.50 -32.82
CA ASP A 147 10.44 11.90 -34.16
C ASP A 147 9.21 12.40 -34.95
N SER A 148 8.18 12.94 -34.28
CA SER A 148 6.98 13.47 -34.93
C SER A 148 7.14 14.89 -35.48
N GLU A 149 8.17 15.65 -35.07
CA GLU A 149 8.38 17.06 -35.49
C GLU A 149 9.28 17.21 -36.73
N LEU A 150 9.73 16.11 -37.35
CA LEU A 150 10.59 16.13 -38.55
C LEU A 150 9.90 15.72 -39.86
N THR A 151 8.57 15.54 -39.88
CA THR A 151 7.83 15.13 -41.10
C THR A 151 6.80 16.18 -41.57
N SER A 152 7.28 17.39 -41.81
CA SER A 152 6.63 18.38 -42.69
C SER A 152 7.73 19.37 -43.09
N VAL A 153 8.13 19.64 -44.33
CA VAL A 153 7.55 19.71 -45.68
C VAL A 153 8.82 19.80 -46.58
N ASP A 154 9.08 19.05 -47.64
CA ASP A 154 8.49 19.13 -48.98
C ASP A 154 9.30 18.20 -49.93
N ASP A 155 8.64 17.83 -51.01
CA ASP A 155 9.15 17.37 -52.31
C ASP A 155 9.49 15.90 -52.60
N VAL A 156 8.95 15.51 -53.75
CA VAL A 156 8.79 14.19 -54.35
C VAL A 156 10.05 13.79 -55.11
N GLU A 157 10.52 12.56 -54.92
CA GLU A 157 11.08 11.77 -56.02
C GLU A 157 10.82 10.27 -55.75
N MET A 158 9.99 9.66 -56.59
CA MET A 158 9.81 8.20 -56.62
C MET A 158 11.06 7.60 -57.27
N ASP A 159 11.95 7.02 -56.47
CA ASP A 159 13.05 6.19 -56.95
C ASP A 159 12.64 4.71 -56.88
N ASP A 160 12.42 4.14 -58.06
CA ASP A 160 12.10 2.73 -58.30
C ASP A 160 13.39 1.93 -58.28
N GLY A 161 13.76 1.45 -57.09
CA GLY A 161 14.98 0.69 -56.85
C GLY A 161 14.72 -0.61 -56.10
N GLU A 162 14.40 -1.66 -56.83
CA GLU A 162 14.55 -3.05 -56.38
C GLU A 162 15.92 -3.27 -55.71
N LYS A 163 15.92 -3.73 -54.45
CA LYS A 163 16.68 -4.90 -53.99
C LYS A 163 16.37 -5.25 -52.54
N SER A 164 15.92 -6.49 -52.37
CA SER A 164 16.31 -7.48 -51.35
C SER A 164 17.25 -6.99 -50.25
N ASP A 165 16.93 -7.20 -48.97
CA ASP A 165 17.27 -8.46 -48.31
C ASP A 165 16.72 -8.50 -46.87
N GLU A 166 16.56 -9.73 -46.42
CA GLU A 166 16.20 -10.28 -45.11
C GLU A 166 16.50 -9.44 -43.84
N SER A 167 15.52 -9.39 -42.93
CA SER A 167 15.66 -10.03 -41.61
C SER A 167 14.34 -9.97 -40.83
N LEU A 168 13.78 -11.16 -40.60
CA LEU A 168 12.71 -11.39 -39.64
C LEU A 168 13.31 -11.23 -38.24
N ASP A 169 13.00 -10.13 -37.56
CA ASP A 169 13.38 -9.96 -36.16
C ASP A 169 12.44 -10.79 -35.28
N ASN A 170 12.84 -12.06 -35.14
CA ASN A 170 12.21 -13.08 -34.33
C ASN A 170 12.72 -12.96 -32.90
N ASN A 171 12.16 -12.05 -32.12
CA ASN A 171 12.39 -12.02 -30.67
C ASN A 171 11.44 -13.00 -29.98
N ASN A 172 11.89 -14.25 -29.90
CA ASN A 172 11.59 -15.14 -28.80
C ASN A 172 12.07 -14.46 -27.51
N ASP A 173 11.16 -13.92 -26.72
CA ASP A 173 11.45 -13.67 -25.30
C ASP A 173 11.15 -14.97 -24.56
N ASP A 174 12.25 -15.63 -24.20
CA ASP A 174 12.36 -16.84 -23.42
C ASP A 174 11.59 -16.71 -22.09
N LEU A 175 10.62 -17.60 -21.92
CA LEU A 175 10.03 -17.94 -20.63
C LEU A 175 11.07 -18.75 -19.83
N ASP A 176 11.78 -18.07 -18.95
CA ASP A 176 12.66 -18.69 -17.97
C ASP A 176 11.82 -19.22 -16.79
N GLU A 177 11.24 -20.41 -16.99
CA GLU A 177 10.64 -21.22 -15.94
C GLU A 177 11.77 -21.78 -15.05
N ASN A 178 12.08 -21.04 -13.98
CA ASN A 178 12.88 -21.54 -12.88
C ASN A 178 12.09 -22.60 -12.09
N GLU A 179 12.24 -23.87 -12.47
CA GLU A 179 11.95 -25.01 -11.61
C GLU A 179 13.19 -25.36 -10.78
N ASP A 180 13.34 -24.67 -9.65
CA ASP A 180 14.19 -25.12 -8.55
C ASP A 180 13.42 -26.15 -7.70
N GLU A 181 13.51 -27.44 -8.04
CA GLU A 181 13.18 -28.54 -7.12
C GLU A 181 14.42 -29.38 -6.77
N GLU A 182 14.89 -29.12 -5.54
CA GLU A 182 15.39 -30.06 -4.53
C GLU A 182 16.54 -31.02 -4.89
N ASN A 183 17.75 -30.62 -4.47
CA ASN A 183 18.81 -31.57 -4.14
C ASN A 183 18.94 -31.74 -2.61
N SER A 184 18.39 -32.86 -2.13
CA SER A 184 19.05 -33.88 -1.30
C SER A 184 19.46 -33.59 0.16
N VAL A 185 19.48 -34.73 0.88
CA VAL A 185 20.13 -35.08 2.16
C VAL A 185 19.21 -34.85 3.38
N GLY A 186 18.70 -35.87 4.07
CA GLY A 186 19.26 -37.19 4.35
C GLY A 186 19.62 -37.26 5.84
N ALA A 187 18.77 -37.91 6.64
CA ALA A 187 19.11 -38.39 7.98
C ALA A 187 18.07 -39.40 8.45
N GLU A 188 18.39 -40.70 8.37
CA GLU A 188 18.11 -41.68 9.43
C GLU A 188 18.66 -43.06 9.02
N MET A 189 19.78 -43.41 9.65
CA MET A 189 20.19 -44.77 10.00
C MET A 189 20.61 -44.76 11.46
#